data_AF-A0A915ULH3-F1
#
_entry.id   AF-A0A915ULH3-F1
#
_cell.length_a   1.000
_cell.length_b   1.000
_cell.length_c   1.000
_cell.angle_alpha   90.00
_cell.angle_beta   90.00
_cell.angle_gamma   90.00
#
_symmetry.space_group_name_H-M   'P 1'
#
loop_
_entity.id
_entity.type
_entity.pdbx_description
1 polymer ?
#
loop_
_entity_poly.entity_id
_entity_poly.type
_entity_poly.pdbx_seq_one_letter_code
_entity_poly.pdbx_strand_id
1 'polypeptide(L)'
;MRTKDSSFGAVRRFSFFLGFLAGAALAAPAIAAPWKVVWKTSTQALEQMPVTARFITADKLLVVVRGGKVVEVEIGQPLEKGSARLLLGQPGFVLRASHLAFDGAYVVTAASTMELGWVGPGGRFGRLTLGAINDLDVADGRLALVGCRADGGTWAPDGGIVFLGDLKKELKDLKPLLVLPERGAHSPMVRCGMMQFGKVRFFPDKTLVVYPAVVPGLLVYSPEGTLRHVIPTDALGLEGRCGMSEQEYDAVLKSGRSWFGWRNQRVLVEALVSLSSGPGLVLRSFQNGKAFWRLARLEKNSTWKLEDLPLEPGPPFSFVNGDSYGKRLLLIKWINDDEGEPHLVEMIVLEEIP
;
A
#
# COMPACT_ATOMS: atom_id res chain seq x y z
N MET A 1 32.67 55.44 28.66
CA MET A 1 33.37 56.47 27.87
C MET A 1 34.05 55.81 26.69
N ARG A 2 33.87 56.36 25.49
CA ARG A 2 34.55 55.99 24.24
C ARG A 2 36.06 56.22 24.35
N THR A 3 36.85 55.40 23.66
CA THR A 3 37.88 55.75 22.63
C THR A 3 38.59 54.45 22.24
N LYS A 4 38.46 53.95 21.00
CA LYS A 4 39.15 54.32 19.74
C LYS A 4 40.56 53.73 19.62
N ASP A 5 40.75 53.07 18.47
CA ASP A 5 41.92 53.04 17.57
C ASP A 5 43.28 52.61 18.17
N SER A 6 44.19 51.91 17.52
CA SER A 6 44.34 51.26 16.20
C SER A 6 45.79 50.77 16.20
N SER A 7 46.13 49.65 15.56
CA SER A 7 47.34 49.52 14.71
C SER A 7 47.59 48.09 14.23
N PHE A 8 47.98 48.06 12.96
CA PHE A 8 48.42 46.94 12.15
C PHE A 8 49.76 46.34 12.59
N GLY A 9 49.93 45.03 12.38
CA GLY A 9 51.21 44.34 12.40
C GLY A 9 51.11 43.02 11.63
N ALA A 10 52.01 42.80 10.68
CA ALA A 10 51.81 41.91 9.53
C ALA A 10 52.44 40.51 9.70
N VAL A 11 51.85 39.54 8.98
CA VAL A 11 52.47 38.37 8.31
C VAL A 11 52.99 37.21 9.17
N ARG A 12 52.34 36.05 9.04
CA ARG A 12 52.95 34.84 8.46
C ARG A 12 51.91 33.80 8.06
N ARG A 13 52.02 33.36 6.80
CA ARG A 13 51.25 32.32 6.13
C ARG A 13 51.57 30.96 6.75
N PHE A 14 50.54 30.19 7.12
CA PHE A 14 50.62 28.74 7.19
C PHE A 14 49.46 28.17 6.37
N SER A 15 49.80 27.70 5.17
CA SER A 15 48.89 26.97 4.30
C SER A 15 48.65 25.59 4.87
N PHE A 16 47.45 25.32 5.39
CA PHE A 16 46.99 23.96 5.62
C PHE A 16 46.44 23.41 4.29
N PHE A 17 47.21 22.53 3.66
CA PHE A 17 46.72 21.59 2.66
C PHE A 17 45.81 20.58 3.37
N LEU A 18 44.49 20.75 3.27
CA LEU A 18 43.54 19.67 3.53
C LEU A 18 43.22 19.03 2.18
N GLY A 19 43.78 17.83 1.99
CA GLY A 19 43.57 17.01 0.80
C GLY A 19 42.10 16.67 0.62
N PHE A 20 41.58 17.00 -0.55
CA PHE A 20 40.35 16.43 -1.10
C PHE A 20 40.55 14.93 -1.28
N LEU A 21 39.99 14.12 -0.38
CA LEU A 21 39.63 12.75 -0.70
C LEU A 21 38.29 12.81 -1.44
N ALA A 22 38.37 12.96 -2.76
CA ALA A 22 37.28 12.62 -3.66
C ALA A 22 37.03 11.12 -3.53
N GLY A 23 36.09 10.74 -2.67
CA GLY A 23 35.53 9.40 -2.65
C GLY A 23 34.82 9.19 -3.98
N ALA A 24 35.48 8.49 -4.90
CA ALA A 24 34.82 7.91 -6.04
C ALA A 24 33.74 6.96 -5.50
N ALA A 25 32.48 7.38 -5.57
CA ALA A 25 31.36 6.48 -5.43
C ALA A 25 31.48 5.49 -6.59
N LEU A 26 32.09 4.33 -6.31
CA LEU A 26 31.94 3.16 -7.14
C LEU A 26 30.43 2.89 -7.18
N ALA A 27 29.79 3.30 -8.28
CA ALA A 27 28.45 2.85 -8.60
C ALA A 27 28.54 1.33 -8.60
N ALA A 28 27.98 0.70 -7.56
CA ALA A 28 27.82 -0.73 -7.54
C ALA A 28 27.15 -1.12 -8.86
N PRO A 29 27.63 -2.16 -9.56
CA PRO A 29 26.95 -2.62 -10.75
C PRO A 29 25.50 -2.88 -10.36
N ALA A 30 24.58 -2.16 -10.99
CA ALA A 30 23.16 -2.39 -10.83
C ALA A 30 22.94 -3.85 -11.20
N ILE A 31 22.82 -4.72 -10.19
CA ILE A 31 22.38 -6.09 -10.39
C ILE A 31 21.05 -5.93 -11.11
N ALA A 32 20.98 -6.35 -12.37
CA ALA A 32 19.75 -6.24 -13.14
C ALA A 32 18.65 -6.86 -12.29
N ALA A 33 17.69 -6.03 -11.87
CA ALA A 33 16.56 -6.51 -11.09
C ALA A 33 15.93 -7.70 -11.85
N PRO A 34 15.42 -8.73 -11.16
CA PRO A 34 14.86 -9.93 -11.81
C PRO A 34 13.51 -9.64 -12.51
N TRP A 35 13.32 -8.41 -12.99
CA TRP A 35 12.08 -7.83 -13.45
C TRP A 35 12.32 -7.16 -14.80
N LYS A 36 11.54 -7.58 -15.79
CA LYS A 36 11.41 -6.90 -17.07
C LYS A 36 10.18 -5.99 -17.02
N VAL A 37 10.33 -4.73 -17.41
CA VAL A 37 9.17 -3.86 -17.64
C VAL A 37 8.48 -4.32 -18.92
N VAL A 38 7.23 -4.82 -18.80
CA VAL A 38 6.42 -5.28 -19.93
C VAL A 38 5.54 -4.16 -20.45
N TRP A 39 5.05 -3.31 -19.54
CA TRP A 39 4.21 -2.18 -19.89
C TRP A 39 4.39 -1.07 -18.85
N LYS A 40 4.45 0.16 -19.33
CA LYS A 40 4.46 1.38 -18.52
C LYS A 40 3.60 2.42 -19.20
N THR A 41 2.63 2.98 -18.47
CA THR A 41 1.83 4.12 -18.90
C THR A 41 1.77 5.14 -17.78
N SER A 42 1.48 6.39 -18.11
CA SER A 42 1.25 7.44 -17.13
C SER A 42 0.09 8.34 -17.54
N THR A 43 -0.52 9.01 -16.57
CA THR A 43 -1.56 10.00 -16.83
C THR A 43 -1.51 11.14 -15.81
N GLN A 44 -1.79 12.34 -16.31
CA GLN A 44 -2.02 13.55 -15.50
C GLN A 44 -3.50 13.95 -15.49
N ALA A 45 -4.34 13.26 -16.28
CA ALA A 45 -5.76 13.57 -16.36
C ALA A 45 -6.47 13.08 -15.10
N LEU A 46 -6.89 14.02 -14.24
CA LEU A 46 -7.44 13.71 -12.91
C LEU A 46 -8.54 12.64 -12.95
N GLU A 47 -9.51 12.74 -13.87
CA GLU A 47 -10.63 11.78 -14.00
C GLU A 47 -10.21 10.36 -14.41
N GLN A 48 -8.99 10.20 -14.93
CA GLN A 48 -8.44 8.93 -15.40
C GLN A 48 -7.41 8.36 -14.44
N MET A 49 -7.04 9.07 -13.37
CA MET A 49 -5.99 8.63 -12.46
C MET A 49 -6.36 7.29 -11.79
N PRO A 50 -5.58 6.23 -12.03
CA PRO A 50 -5.77 4.93 -11.39
C PRO A 50 -5.54 5.05 -9.88
N VAL A 51 -6.54 4.69 -9.08
CA VAL A 51 -6.46 4.64 -7.60
C VAL A 51 -5.94 3.30 -7.13
N THR A 52 -6.48 2.23 -7.71
CA THR A 52 -6.06 0.86 -7.44
C THR A 52 -6.47 -0.01 -8.63
N ALA A 53 -5.87 -1.18 -8.75
CA ALA A 53 -6.23 -2.14 -9.79
C ALA A 53 -5.99 -3.58 -9.35
N ARG A 54 -6.63 -4.48 -10.08
CA ARG A 54 -6.49 -5.93 -9.96
C ARG A 54 -6.31 -6.57 -11.32
N PHE A 55 -5.47 -7.58 -11.42
CA PHE A 55 -5.41 -8.41 -12.61
C PHE A 55 -6.72 -9.19 -12.79
N ILE A 56 -7.19 -9.23 -14.04
CA ILE A 56 -8.27 -10.14 -14.46
C ILE A 56 -7.65 -11.37 -15.11
N THR A 57 -6.67 -11.13 -15.98
CA THR A 57 -5.83 -12.13 -16.66
C THR A 57 -4.41 -11.58 -16.74
N ALA A 58 -3.48 -12.32 -17.34
CA ALA A 58 -2.13 -11.80 -17.56
C ALA A 58 -2.14 -10.46 -18.31
N ASP A 59 -3.04 -10.27 -19.29
CA ASP A 59 -3.04 -9.12 -20.22
C ASP A 59 -4.14 -8.09 -19.93
N LYS A 60 -4.93 -8.27 -18.88
CA LYS A 60 -6.05 -7.38 -18.55
C LYS A 60 -6.11 -7.01 -17.09
N LEU A 61 -6.45 -5.75 -16.83
CA LEU A 61 -6.60 -5.16 -15.52
C LEU A 61 -8.01 -4.64 -15.31
N LEU A 62 -8.52 -4.80 -14.10
CA LEU A 62 -9.64 -4.05 -13.56
C LEU A 62 -9.08 -2.87 -12.78
N VAL A 63 -9.45 -1.64 -13.14
CA VAL A 63 -8.89 -0.42 -12.57
C VAL A 63 -10.00 0.43 -11.98
N VAL A 64 -9.85 0.82 -10.72
CA VAL A 64 -10.63 1.93 -10.15
C VAL A 64 -9.93 3.21 -10.54
N VAL A 65 -10.60 4.07 -11.31
CA VAL A 65 -10.12 5.42 -11.60
C VAL A 65 -10.78 6.43 -10.67
N ARG A 66 -10.16 7.61 -10.56
CA ARG A 66 -10.68 8.71 -9.75
C ARG A 66 -12.13 9.04 -10.13
N GLY A 67 -12.93 9.32 -9.11
CA GLY A 67 -14.40 9.41 -9.24
C GLY A 67 -15.11 8.08 -8.99
N GLY A 68 -14.39 6.99 -8.72
CA GLY A 68 -14.94 5.70 -8.29
C GLY A 68 -15.46 4.83 -9.43
N LYS A 69 -15.14 5.16 -10.69
CA LYS A 69 -15.50 4.34 -11.85
C LYS A 69 -14.57 3.13 -11.92
N VAL A 70 -15.13 1.97 -12.24
CA VAL A 70 -14.35 0.75 -12.47
C VAL A 70 -14.32 0.46 -13.97
N VAL A 71 -13.12 0.37 -14.51
CA VAL A 71 -12.88 0.15 -15.95
C VAL A 71 -11.98 -1.05 -16.18
N GLU A 72 -12.20 -1.76 -17.28
CA GLU A 72 -11.26 -2.77 -17.78
C GLU A 72 -10.23 -2.11 -18.67
N VAL A 73 -8.94 -2.44 -18.49
CA VAL A 73 -7.82 -1.95 -19.30
C VAL A 73 -7.02 -3.13 -19.84
N GLU A 74 -6.68 -3.08 -21.12
CA GLU A 74 -5.77 -4.04 -21.76
C GLU A 74 -4.32 -3.56 -21.63
N ILE A 75 -3.44 -4.44 -21.15
CA ILE A 75 -2.02 -4.15 -20.99
C ILE A 75 -1.40 -3.96 -22.38
N GLY A 76 -0.65 -2.88 -22.55
CA GLY A 76 -0.10 -2.47 -23.86
C GLY A 76 -0.90 -1.34 -24.50
N GLN A 77 -2.13 -1.06 -24.06
CA GLN A 77 -2.91 0.08 -24.51
C GLN A 77 -2.72 1.30 -23.59
N PRO A 78 -2.73 2.54 -24.11
CA PRO A 78 -2.78 3.74 -23.28
C PRO A 78 -4.06 3.78 -22.44
N LEU A 79 -4.04 4.44 -21.28
CA LEU A 79 -5.21 4.56 -20.40
C LEU A 79 -6.25 5.60 -20.87
N GLU A 80 -6.07 6.17 -22.06
CA GLU A 80 -6.89 7.27 -22.59
C GLU A 80 -8.34 6.85 -22.89
N LYS A 81 -9.20 7.86 -23.13
CA LYS A 81 -10.68 7.84 -23.08
C LYS A 81 -11.42 6.80 -23.97
N GLY A 82 -10.72 5.94 -24.71
CA GLY A 82 -11.29 4.96 -25.64
C GLY A 82 -10.86 3.49 -25.43
N SER A 83 -9.83 3.21 -24.63
CA SER A 83 -9.35 1.83 -24.39
C SER A 83 -10.02 1.15 -23.20
N ALA A 84 -10.61 1.94 -22.30
CA ALA A 84 -11.15 1.46 -21.06
C ALA A 84 -12.66 1.18 -21.16
N ARG A 85 -13.07 -0.09 -21.00
CA ARG A 85 -14.51 -0.44 -20.96
C ARG A 85 -15.05 -0.14 -19.57
N LEU A 86 -16.02 0.77 -19.47
CA LEU A 86 -16.75 0.99 -18.22
C LEU A 86 -17.52 -0.29 -17.90
N LEU A 87 -17.12 -0.96 -16.82
CA LEU A 87 -17.82 -2.14 -16.35
C LEU A 87 -19.00 -1.72 -15.47
N LEU A 88 -18.83 -0.67 -14.67
CA LEU A 88 -19.70 -0.40 -13.53
C LEU A 88 -19.82 1.12 -13.26
N GLY A 89 -21.05 1.64 -13.28
CA GLY A 89 -21.40 3.05 -13.02
C GLY A 89 -22.80 3.22 -12.42
N GLN A 90 -23.26 2.20 -11.70
CA GLN A 90 -24.63 1.98 -11.22
C GLN A 90 -24.68 1.95 -9.67
N PRO A 91 -25.88 2.04 -9.05
CA PRO A 91 -26.05 1.99 -7.60
C PRO A 91 -25.37 0.75 -7.02
N GLY A 92 -24.45 0.97 -6.07
CA GLY A 92 -23.77 -0.11 -5.37
C GLY A 92 -22.27 0.05 -5.19
N PHE A 93 -21.64 0.83 -6.07
CA PHE A 93 -20.23 1.19 -5.95
C PHE A 93 -20.02 2.30 -4.94
N VAL A 94 -18.90 2.25 -4.24
CA VAL A 94 -18.57 3.23 -3.22
C VAL A 94 -17.97 4.46 -3.90
N LEU A 95 -18.54 5.64 -3.63
CA LEU A 95 -17.97 6.90 -4.08
C LEU A 95 -16.57 7.05 -3.49
N ARG A 96 -15.59 7.44 -4.31
CA ARG A 96 -14.17 7.56 -3.90
C ARG A 96 -13.56 6.24 -3.41
N ALA A 97 -13.92 5.12 -4.04
CA ALA A 97 -13.27 3.84 -3.79
C ALA A 97 -11.73 3.96 -3.89
N SER A 98 -11.07 3.50 -2.85
CA SER A 98 -9.61 3.44 -2.70
C SER A 98 -9.08 2.01 -2.71
N HIS A 99 -9.98 1.03 -2.58
CA HIS A 99 -9.68 -0.40 -2.57
C HIS A 99 -10.54 -1.13 -3.60
N LEU A 100 -9.96 -2.18 -4.18
CA LEU A 100 -10.57 -3.05 -5.17
C LEU A 100 -10.17 -4.50 -4.87
N ALA A 101 -11.09 -5.44 -5.00
CA ALA A 101 -10.78 -6.86 -5.09
C ALA A 101 -11.62 -7.52 -6.17
N PHE A 102 -11.08 -8.60 -6.75
CA PHE A 102 -11.69 -9.31 -7.85
C PHE A 102 -11.29 -10.80 -7.83
N ASP A 103 -12.26 -11.70 -8.04
CA ASP A 103 -12.03 -13.15 -8.15
C ASP A 103 -12.64 -13.78 -9.40
N GLY A 104 -13.05 -12.97 -10.38
CA GLY A 104 -13.79 -13.44 -11.56
C GLY A 104 -15.31 -13.33 -11.42
N ALA A 105 -15.85 -13.68 -10.26
CA ALA A 105 -17.30 -13.69 -10.01
C ALA A 105 -17.78 -12.43 -9.28
N TYR A 106 -16.92 -11.84 -8.45
CA TYR A 106 -17.20 -10.68 -7.64
C TYR A 106 -16.24 -9.54 -7.95
N VAL A 107 -16.79 -8.33 -8.03
CA VAL A 107 -16.03 -7.07 -7.95
C VAL A 107 -16.40 -6.42 -6.63
N VAL A 108 -15.40 -6.18 -5.78
CA VAL A 108 -15.57 -5.56 -4.47
C VAL A 108 -14.81 -4.24 -4.45
N THR A 109 -15.45 -3.19 -3.99
CA THR A 109 -14.84 -1.86 -3.83
C THR A 109 -15.09 -1.34 -2.42
N ALA A 110 -14.15 -0.56 -1.91
CA ALA A 110 -14.34 0.15 -0.65
C ALA A 110 -13.68 1.53 -0.71
N ALA A 111 -14.28 2.49 -0.01
CA ALA A 111 -13.57 3.68 0.42
C ALA A 111 -12.84 3.37 1.73
N SER A 112 -11.77 4.11 2.02
CA SER A 112 -11.02 3.97 3.28
C SER A 112 -11.91 4.18 4.50
N THR A 113 -12.96 4.98 4.35
CA THR A 113 -13.97 5.24 5.37
C THR A 113 -15.33 4.69 4.97
N MET A 114 -15.91 3.97 5.92
CA MET A 114 -17.33 3.70 6.07
C MET A 114 -18.01 2.71 5.12
N GLU A 115 -17.66 2.59 3.85
CA GLU A 115 -18.50 1.80 2.93
C GLU A 115 -17.71 0.76 2.13
N LEU A 116 -18.25 -0.45 2.12
CA LEU A 116 -17.91 -1.55 1.25
C LEU A 116 -19.10 -1.80 0.31
N GLY A 117 -18.83 -1.96 -0.98
CA GLY A 117 -19.83 -2.35 -1.98
C GLY A 117 -19.31 -3.48 -2.85
N TRP A 118 -20.20 -4.39 -3.26
CA TRP A 118 -19.85 -5.46 -4.18
C TRP A 118 -20.93 -5.71 -5.23
N VAL A 119 -20.48 -6.23 -6.37
CA VAL A 119 -21.33 -6.80 -7.42
C VAL A 119 -20.89 -8.23 -7.64
N GLY A 120 -21.85 -9.16 -7.61
CA GLY A 120 -21.65 -10.58 -7.82
C GLY A 120 -22.42 -11.14 -9.03
N PRO A 121 -22.53 -12.48 -9.13
CA PRO A 121 -23.21 -13.15 -10.23
C PRO A 121 -24.64 -12.65 -10.46
N GLY A 122 -25.02 -12.52 -11.73
CA GLY A 122 -26.33 -12.00 -12.14
C GLY A 122 -26.54 -10.51 -11.87
N GLY A 123 -25.47 -9.76 -11.60
CA GLY A 123 -25.55 -8.32 -11.28
C GLY A 123 -26.07 -8.05 -9.87
N ARG A 124 -26.10 -9.06 -8.98
CA ARG A 124 -26.54 -8.88 -7.60
C ARG A 124 -25.57 -7.94 -6.88
N PHE A 125 -26.14 -6.90 -6.33
CA PHE A 125 -25.42 -5.86 -5.61
C PHE A 125 -25.59 -6.07 -4.09
N GLY A 126 -24.56 -5.74 -3.31
CA GLY A 126 -24.67 -5.55 -1.87
C GLY A 126 -23.74 -4.47 -1.33
N ARG A 127 -24.07 -3.98 -0.14
CA ARG A 127 -23.32 -2.95 0.59
C ARG A 127 -23.26 -3.28 2.06
N LEU A 128 -22.18 -2.86 2.70
CA LEU A 128 -22.02 -2.95 4.14
C LEU A 128 -21.28 -1.71 4.63
N THR A 129 -21.80 -1.07 5.67
CA THR A 129 -21.07 -0.02 6.37
C THR A 129 -20.12 -0.66 7.38
N LEU A 130 -18.85 -0.27 7.31
CA LEU A 130 -17.80 -0.64 8.27
C LEU A 130 -17.24 0.64 8.91
N GLY A 131 -16.25 0.54 9.79
CA GLY A 131 -15.58 1.72 10.34
C GLY A 131 -14.52 2.24 9.37
N ALA A 132 -13.37 1.58 9.41
CA ALA A 132 -12.23 1.86 8.55
C ALA A 132 -11.83 0.60 7.79
N ILE A 133 -11.43 0.77 6.53
CA ILE A 133 -10.93 -0.30 5.68
C ILE A 133 -9.55 0.11 5.17
N ASN A 134 -8.54 -0.70 5.46
CA ASN A 134 -7.16 -0.45 5.08
C ASN A 134 -6.80 -1.17 3.79
N ASP A 135 -7.34 -2.38 3.64
CA ASP A 135 -7.20 -3.21 2.46
C ASP A 135 -8.23 -4.34 2.48
N LEU A 136 -8.50 -4.91 1.31
CA LEU A 136 -9.42 -6.03 1.14
C LEU A 136 -8.98 -6.93 -0.03
N ASP A 137 -9.38 -8.19 0.06
CA ASP A 137 -9.24 -9.14 -1.03
C ASP A 137 -10.39 -10.15 -1.07
N VAL A 138 -10.61 -10.76 -2.24
CA VAL A 138 -11.69 -11.72 -2.45
C VAL A 138 -11.19 -12.97 -3.18
N ALA A 139 -11.65 -14.13 -2.75
CA ALA A 139 -11.44 -15.40 -3.44
C ALA A 139 -12.62 -16.35 -3.23
N ASP A 140 -13.15 -16.92 -4.32
CA ASP A 140 -14.30 -17.83 -4.32
C ASP A 140 -15.56 -17.28 -3.63
N GLY A 141 -15.76 -15.96 -3.69
CA GLY A 141 -16.83 -15.22 -3.01
C GLY A 141 -16.57 -14.96 -1.53
N ARG A 142 -15.39 -15.33 -1.00
CA ARG A 142 -15.00 -15.04 0.38
C ARG A 142 -14.25 -13.72 0.42
N LEU A 143 -14.72 -12.81 1.26
CA LEU A 143 -14.10 -11.51 1.48
C LEU A 143 -13.23 -11.57 2.72
N ALA A 144 -11.98 -11.14 2.58
CA ALA A 144 -11.12 -10.79 3.69
C ALA A 144 -10.84 -9.29 3.68
N LEU A 145 -10.79 -8.67 4.86
CA LEU A 145 -10.44 -7.27 5.00
C LEU A 145 -9.61 -7.02 6.24
N VAL A 146 -8.75 -6.01 6.16
CA VAL A 146 -8.01 -5.46 7.29
C VAL A 146 -8.57 -4.07 7.55
N GLY A 147 -9.02 -3.82 8.76
CA GLY A 147 -9.79 -2.63 9.08
C GLY A 147 -10.35 -2.69 10.50
N CYS A 148 -11.30 -1.82 10.83
CA CYS A 148 -12.07 -1.97 12.06
C CYS A 148 -13.55 -1.68 11.79
N ARG A 149 -14.43 -2.30 12.57
CA ARG A 149 -15.86 -1.98 12.53
C ARG A 149 -16.14 -0.73 13.32
N ALA A 150 -17.19 -0.01 12.92
CA ALA A 150 -17.83 1.01 13.75
C ALA A 150 -19.27 0.56 14.00
N ASP A 151 -19.73 0.59 15.24
CA ASP A 151 -21.09 0.24 15.62
C ASP A 151 -21.61 1.25 16.65
N GLY A 152 -22.81 1.79 16.44
CA GLY A 152 -23.40 2.80 17.31
C GLY A 152 -22.52 4.03 17.57
N GLY A 153 -21.66 4.41 16.62
CA GLY A 153 -20.68 5.50 16.78
C GLY A 153 -19.40 5.13 17.53
N THR A 154 -19.28 3.89 18.01
CA THR A 154 -18.07 3.37 18.66
C THR A 154 -17.15 2.72 17.63
N TRP A 155 -15.91 3.20 17.56
CA TRP A 155 -14.86 2.63 16.71
C TRP A 155 -14.23 1.40 17.36
N ALA A 156 -13.99 0.34 16.57
CA ALA A 156 -13.38 -0.92 17.02
C ALA A 156 -13.98 -1.48 18.33
N PRO A 157 -15.32 -1.62 18.45
CA PRO A 157 -15.99 -1.97 19.71
C PRO A 157 -15.64 -3.38 20.20
N ASP A 158 -15.32 -4.27 19.27
CA ASP A 158 -14.95 -5.67 19.52
C ASP A 158 -13.42 -5.90 19.46
N GLY A 159 -12.64 -4.88 19.11
CA GLY A 159 -11.20 -4.98 18.85
C GLY A 159 -10.83 -5.79 17.60
N GLY A 160 -11.80 -6.19 16.76
CA GLY A 160 -11.51 -6.95 15.55
C GLY A 160 -10.74 -6.12 14.53
N ILE A 161 -9.67 -6.68 13.96
CA ILE A 161 -8.80 -5.98 13.00
C ILE A 161 -8.59 -6.68 11.66
N VAL A 162 -8.87 -7.97 11.60
CA VAL A 162 -8.89 -8.78 10.38
C VAL A 162 -10.22 -9.49 10.37
N PHE A 163 -10.97 -9.40 9.29
CA PHE A 163 -12.30 -10.01 9.18
C PHE A 163 -12.38 -10.92 7.97
N LEU A 164 -13.22 -11.94 8.07
CA LEU A 164 -13.51 -12.88 7.00
C LEU A 164 -15.02 -13.15 6.96
N GLY A 165 -15.61 -13.10 5.77
CA GLY A 165 -17.03 -13.38 5.54
C GLY A 165 -17.32 -13.89 4.13
N ASP A 166 -18.57 -14.25 3.87
CA ASP A 166 -19.02 -14.80 2.60
C ASP A 166 -19.99 -13.84 1.89
N LEU A 167 -19.61 -13.38 0.69
CA LEU A 167 -20.43 -12.49 -0.14
C LEU A 167 -21.72 -13.17 -0.62
N LYS A 168 -21.75 -14.51 -0.72
CA LYS A 168 -22.96 -15.27 -1.06
C LYS A 168 -24.01 -15.18 0.05
N LYS A 169 -23.57 -14.97 1.29
CA LYS A 169 -24.42 -14.77 2.47
C LYS A 169 -24.61 -13.31 2.83
N GLU A 170 -24.30 -12.39 1.91
CA GLU A 170 -24.36 -10.94 2.13
C GLU A 170 -23.56 -10.50 3.36
N LEU A 171 -22.45 -11.18 3.65
CA LEU A 171 -21.57 -10.90 4.79
C LEU A 171 -22.27 -10.96 6.17
N LYS A 172 -23.42 -11.63 6.28
CA LYS A 172 -24.08 -11.88 7.57
C LYS A 172 -23.24 -12.74 8.52
N ASP A 173 -22.25 -13.44 7.98
CA ASP A 173 -21.28 -14.27 8.71
C ASP A 173 -19.89 -13.61 8.86
N LEU A 174 -19.75 -12.31 8.56
CA LEU A 174 -18.51 -11.56 8.72
C LEU A 174 -18.06 -11.59 10.19
N LYS A 175 -16.92 -12.23 10.45
CA LYS A 175 -16.37 -12.42 11.80
C LYS A 175 -14.90 -12.01 11.87
N PRO A 176 -14.41 -11.53 13.03
CA PRO A 176 -13.00 -11.24 13.20
C PRO A 176 -12.19 -12.54 13.26
N LEU A 177 -11.05 -12.57 12.55
CA LEU A 177 -9.99 -13.58 12.67
C LEU A 177 -8.91 -13.16 13.66
N LEU A 178 -8.70 -11.85 13.79
CA LEU A 178 -7.73 -11.26 14.71
C LEU A 178 -8.42 -10.18 15.54
N VAL A 179 -8.27 -10.28 16.86
CA VAL A 179 -8.85 -9.35 17.83
C VAL A 179 -7.72 -8.80 18.68
N LEU A 180 -7.63 -7.47 18.76
CA LEU A 180 -6.74 -6.78 19.68
C LEU A 180 -7.33 -6.76 21.10
N PRO A 181 -6.49 -6.82 22.14
CA PRO A 181 -6.96 -6.62 23.51
C PRO A 181 -7.46 -5.18 23.72
N GLU A 182 -6.83 -4.18 23.11
CA GLU A 182 -7.28 -2.79 23.17
C GLU A 182 -8.41 -2.50 22.18
N ARG A 183 -9.53 -1.98 22.69
CA ARG A 183 -10.76 -1.67 21.96
C ARG A 183 -11.09 -0.18 21.99
N GLY A 184 -12.10 0.24 21.24
CA GLY A 184 -12.58 1.62 21.26
C GLY A 184 -11.69 2.57 20.45
N ALA A 185 -11.93 3.87 20.63
CA ALA A 185 -11.24 4.95 19.90
C ALA A 185 -9.71 4.98 20.11
N HIS A 186 -9.20 4.44 21.23
CA HIS A 186 -7.77 4.40 21.52
C HIS A 186 -7.08 3.13 21.01
N SER A 187 -7.82 2.20 20.38
CA SER A 187 -7.25 0.98 19.82
C SER A 187 -6.11 1.33 18.83
N PRO A 188 -4.99 0.60 18.82
CA PRO A 188 -3.92 0.75 17.84
C PRO A 188 -4.42 0.78 16.38
N MET A 189 -5.50 0.05 16.09
CA MET A 189 -6.10 0.02 14.76
C MET A 189 -6.82 1.31 14.38
N VAL A 190 -7.39 2.03 15.34
CA VAL A 190 -7.97 3.35 15.06
C VAL A 190 -6.86 4.35 14.79
N ARG A 191 -5.79 4.34 15.60
CA ARG A 191 -4.68 5.29 15.47
C ARG A 191 -3.79 5.09 14.24
N CYS A 192 -3.31 3.87 14.03
CA CYS A 192 -2.40 3.54 12.93
C CYS A 192 -3.08 2.77 11.79
N GLY A 193 -4.16 2.06 12.08
CA GLY A 193 -4.89 1.30 11.06
C GLY A 193 -5.57 2.22 10.07
N MET A 194 -6.30 3.26 10.52
CA MET A 194 -6.98 4.24 9.63
C MET A 194 -6.06 4.90 8.58
N MET A 195 -4.74 4.79 8.76
CA MET A 195 -3.71 5.26 7.85
C MET A 195 -3.38 4.30 6.71
N GLN A 196 -4.20 3.27 6.51
CA GLN A 196 -4.10 2.29 5.41
C GLN A 196 -2.83 1.42 5.44
N PHE A 197 -2.23 1.19 6.61
CA PHE A 197 -0.99 0.41 6.71
C PHE A 197 -1.19 -1.12 6.75
N GLY A 198 -2.43 -1.60 6.89
CA GLY A 198 -2.73 -3.03 6.76
C GLY A 198 -2.80 -3.50 5.31
N LYS A 199 -2.43 -4.75 5.04
CA LYS A 199 -2.57 -5.42 3.73
C LYS A 199 -3.08 -6.83 3.88
N VAL A 200 -3.87 -7.29 2.91
CA VAL A 200 -4.43 -8.64 2.92
C VAL A 200 -4.49 -9.21 1.52
N ARG A 201 -4.20 -10.51 1.39
CA ARG A 201 -4.24 -11.20 0.12
C ARG A 201 -4.60 -12.66 0.24
N PHE A 202 -5.51 -13.13 -0.59
CA PHE A 202 -5.68 -14.56 -0.85
C PHE A 202 -4.62 -15.04 -1.85
N PHE A 203 -4.07 -16.21 -1.57
CA PHE A 203 -3.12 -16.89 -2.44
C PHE A 203 -3.84 -17.93 -3.29
N PRO A 204 -3.22 -18.43 -4.38
CA PRO A 204 -3.84 -19.42 -5.27
C PRO A 204 -4.32 -20.69 -4.57
N ASP A 205 -3.67 -21.09 -3.48
CA ASP A 205 -4.05 -22.23 -2.63
C ASP A 205 -5.15 -21.89 -1.60
N LYS A 206 -5.73 -20.68 -1.71
CA LYS A 206 -6.78 -20.12 -0.85
C LYS A 206 -6.32 -19.82 0.57
N THR A 207 -5.02 -19.90 0.86
CA THR A 207 -4.48 -19.36 2.11
C THR A 207 -4.65 -17.84 2.12
N LEU A 208 -4.85 -17.30 3.31
CA LEU A 208 -5.04 -15.87 3.52
C LEU A 208 -3.80 -15.33 4.23
N VAL A 209 -3.10 -14.42 3.57
CA VAL A 209 -1.91 -13.77 4.11
C VAL A 209 -2.26 -12.34 4.49
N VAL A 210 -1.87 -11.94 5.70
CA VAL A 210 -2.27 -10.66 6.29
C VAL A 210 -1.06 -9.98 6.91
N TYR A 211 -0.80 -8.75 6.49
CA TYR A 211 0.05 -7.83 7.24
C TYR A 211 -0.85 -6.84 8.00
N PRO A 212 -1.03 -7.02 9.32
CA PRO A 212 -1.97 -6.19 10.09
C PRO A 212 -1.42 -4.79 10.43
N ALA A 213 -0.11 -4.56 10.31
CA ALA A 213 0.64 -3.35 10.68
C ALA A 213 0.63 -2.92 12.16
N VAL A 214 -0.33 -3.40 12.95
CA VAL A 214 -0.44 -3.10 14.39
C VAL A 214 -0.10 -4.29 15.28
N VAL A 215 0.22 -5.44 14.67
CA VAL A 215 0.72 -6.66 15.31
C VAL A 215 1.98 -7.10 14.58
N PRO A 216 3.01 -7.64 15.26
CA PRO A 216 4.24 -8.05 14.60
C PRO A 216 4.05 -9.22 13.63
N GLY A 217 4.75 -9.15 12.51
CA GLY A 217 4.86 -10.24 11.54
C GLY A 217 3.79 -10.25 10.45
N LEU A 218 3.99 -11.16 9.50
CA LEU A 218 3.05 -11.51 8.46
C LEU A 218 2.29 -12.77 8.90
N LEU A 219 0.97 -12.65 9.00
CA LEU A 219 0.10 -13.71 9.51
C LEU A 219 -0.43 -14.55 8.36
N VAL A 220 -0.25 -15.86 8.43
CA VAL A 220 -0.72 -16.80 7.41
C VAL A 220 -1.84 -17.65 7.99
N TYR A 221 -3.03 -17.47 7.46
CA TYR A 221 -4.22 -18.23 7.81
C TYR A 221 -4.48 -19.30 6.75
N SER A 222 -4.94 -20.45 7.22
CA SER A 222 -5.53 -21.48 6.36
C SER A 222 -6.78 -20.97 5.63
N PRO A 223 -7.22 -21.69 4.59
CA PRO A 223 -8.50 -21.40 3.96
C PRO A 223 -9.64 -21.32 4.98
N GLU A 224 -9.67 -22.09 6.06
CA GLU A 224 -10.78 -22.03 7.04
C GLU A 224 -10.72 -20.81 7.96
N GLY A 225 -9.67 -19.99 7.88
CA GLY A 225 -9.43 -18.84 8.75
C GLY A 225 -8.71 -19.17 10.05
N THR A 226 -8.07 -20.35 10.15
CA THR A 226 -7.21 -20.69 11.31
C THR A 226 -5.79 -20.22 11.07
N LEU A 227 -5.20 -19.47 12.01
CA LEU A 227 -3.80 -19.03 11.96
C LEU A 227 -2.86 -20.24 11.94
N ARG A 228 -1.96 -20.31 10.95
CA ARG A 228 -0.98 -21.39 10.77
C ARG A 228 0.44 -20.95 11.12
N HIS A 229 0.83 -19.77 10.63
CA HIS A 229 2.19 -19.25 10.79
C HIS A 229 2.18 -17.75 11.06
N VAL A 230 3.21 -17.31 11.76
CA VAL A 230 3.60 -15.90 11.89
C VAL A 230 5.01 -15.80 11.36
N ILE A 231 5.20 -15.10 10.24
CA ILE A 231 6.51 -14.89 9.65
C ILE A 231 7.07 -13.57 10.19
N PRO A 232 8.25 -13.57 10.84
CA PRO A 232 8.85 -12.35 11.35
C PRO A 232 9.15 -11.34 10.23
N THR A 233 8.91 -10.06 10.51
CA THR A 233 9.13 -8.94 9.56
C THR A 233 10.09 -7.88 10.12
N ASP A 234 10.64 -8.11 11.30
CA ASP A 234 11.59 -7.23 11.98
C ASP A 234 12.90 -7.06 11.19
N ALA A 235 13.36 -8.11 10.51
CA ALA A 235 14.51 -8.05 9.60
C ALA A 235 14.30 -7.07 8.41
N LEU A 236 13.05 -6.68 8.12
CA LEU A 236 12.71 -5.68 7.10
C LEU A 236 12.66 -4.25 7.66
N GLY A 237 12.92 -4.06 8.96
CA GLY A 237 12.75 -2.77 9.63
C GLY A 237 11.28 -2.37 9.82
N LEU A 238 10.34 -3.32 9.69
CA LEU A 238 8.92 -3.07 9.89
C LEU A 238 8.58 -3.09 11.37
N GLU A 239 8.04 -1.97 11.88
CA GLU A 239 7.52 -1.89 13.23
C GLU A 239 6.26 -2.75 13.36
N GLY A 240 6.24 -3.65 14.34
CA GLY A 240 5.09 -4.54 14.60
C GLY A 240 4.04 -3.94 15.54
N ARG A 241 4.04 -2.62 15.76
CA ARG A 241 3.20 -1.93 16.75
C ARG A 241 2.83 -0.55 16.26
N CYS A 242 1.66 -0.06 16.68
CA CYS A 242 1.32 1.35 16.51
C CYS A 242 2.15 2.20 17.47
N GLY A 243 3.28 2.77 16.98
CA GLY A 243 4.15 3.65 17.76
C GLY A 243 3.63 5.09 17.89
N MET A 244 2.38 5.36 17.51
CA MET A 244 1.82 6.71 17.46
C MET A 244 1.22 7.12 18.81
N SER A 245 1.76 8.19 19.39
CA SER A 245 1.18 8.87 20.55
C SER A 245 -0.14 9.56 20.20
N GLU A 246 -0.94 9.93 21.20
CA GLU A 246 -2.20 10.65 20.98
C GLU A 246 -1.99 12.03 20.35
N GLN A 247 -0.92 12.74 20.74
CA GLN A 247 -0.57 14.04 20.17
C GLN A 247 -0.18 13.92 18.68
N GLU A 248 0.59 12.88 18.33
CA GLU A 248 0.88 12.59 16.92
C GLU A 248 -0.40 12.24 16.17
N TYR A 249 -1.26 11.39 16.74
CA TYR A 249 -2.55 11.02 16.15
C TYR A 249 -3.43 12.25 15.84
N ASP A 250 -3.57 13.16 16.80
CA ASP A 250 -4.30 14.42 16.59
C ASP A 250 -3.67 15.30 15.51
N ALA A 251 -2.34 15.34 15.44
CA ALA A 251 -1.62 16.13 14.44
C ALA A 251 -1.78 15.56 13.03
N VAL A 252 -1.70 14.24 12.87
CA VAL A 252 -1.84 13.57 11.56
C VAL A 252 -3.27 13.61 11.05
N LEU A 253 -4.28 13.58 11.92
CA LEU A 253 -5.69 13.75 11.53
C LEU A 253 -5.98 15.16 10.97
N LYS A 254 -5.21 16.17 11.38
CA LYS A 254 -5.42 17.57 11.02
C LYS A 254 -4.60 18.02 9.82
N SER A 255 -3.59 17.27 9.39
CA SER A 255 -2.66 17.69 8.33
C SER A 255 -2.06 16.52 7.57
N GLY A 256 -2.18 16.55 6.24
CA GLY A 256 -1.52 15.59 5.35
C GLY A 256 0.01 15.68 5.48
N ARG A 257 0.57 16.88 5.65
CA ARG A 257 2.00 17.06 5.97
C ARG A 257 2.42 16.31 7.24
N SER A 258 1.67 16.41 8.32
CA SER A 258 1.97 15.67 9.56
C SER A 258 1.87 14.16 9.32
N TRP A 259 0.84 13.72 8.58
CA TRP A 259 0.67 12.32 8.23
C TRP A 259 1.86 11.75 7.45
N PHE A 260 2.29 12.44 6.39
CA PHE A 260 3.45 12.01 5.61
C PHE A 260 4.77 12.18 6.38
N GLY A 261 4.89 13.20 7.23
CA GLY A 261 6.03 13.35 8.14
C GLY A 261 6.21 12.13 9.04
N TRP A 262 5.12 11.63 9.64
CA TRP A 262 5.13 10.41 10.44
C TRP A 262 5.45 9.16 9.58
N ARG A 263 4.87 9.04 8.39
CA ARG A 263 5.17 7.95 7.44
C ARG A 263 6.64 7.90 7.02
N ASN A 264 7.24 9.06 6.80
CA ASN A 264 8.59 9.22 6.26
C ASN A 264 9.71 8.89 7.25
N GLN A 265 9.38 8.60 8.50
CA GLN A 265 10.34 8.16 9.51
C GLN A 265 10.49 6.64 9.56
N ARG A 266 9.75 5.89 8.73
CA ARG A 266 9.55 4.45 8.88
C ARG A 266 9.64 3.70 7.55
N VAL A 267 9.87 2.40 7.64
CA VAL A 267 9.60 1.47 6.53
C VAL A 267 8.13 1.07 6.59
N LEU A 268 7.43 1.10 5.45
CA LEU A 268 6.01 0.80 5.36
C LEU A 268 5.76 -0.30 4.31
N VAL A 269 4.74 -1.13 4.53
CA VAL A 269 4.23 -2.03 3.50
C VAL A 269 3.14 -1.31 2.71
N GLU A 270 3.36 -1.12 1.41
CA GLU A 270 2.37 -0.47 0.54
C GLU A 270 1.62 -1.44 -0.36
N ALA A 271 2.14 -2.65 -0.57
CA ALA A 271 1.41 -3.74 -1.19
C ALA A 271 1.84 -5.10 -0.61
N LEU A 272 0.88 -6.03 -0.54
CA LEU A 272 1.11 -7.46 -0.32
C LEU A 272 0.71 -8.18 -1.60
N VAL A 273 1.64 -8.95 -2.17
CA VAL A 273 1.48 -9.62 -3.45
C VAL A 273 1.75 -11.12 -3.33
N SER A 274 1.03 -11.90 -4.12
CA SER A 274 1.23 -13.35 -4.23
C SER A 274 2.18 -13.65 -5.39
N LEU A 275 3.46 -13.83 -5.09
CA LEU A 275 4.47 -14.18 -6.08
C LEU A 275 4.49 -15.70 -6.30
N SER A 276 5.08 -16.13 -7.41
CA SER A 276 5.30 -17.54 -7.73
C SER A 276 6.06 -18.30 -6.63
N SER A 277 6.96 -17.61 -5.92
CA SER A 277 7.78 -18.15 -4.84
C SER A 277 7.14 -18.09 -3.45
N GLY A 278 6.01 -17.41 -3.30
CA GLY A 278 5.36 -17.14 -2.01
C GLY A 278 5.05 -15.66 -1.79
N PRO A 279 4.84 -15.22 -0.53
CA PRO A 279 4.50 -13.84 -0.24
C PRO A 279 5.59 -12.82 -0.60
N GLY A 280 5.15 -11.71 -1.20
CA GLY A 280 5.97 -10.53 -1.47
C GLY A 280 5.40 -9.27 -0.82
N LEU A 281 6.26 -8.42 -0.29
CA LEU A 281 5.91 -7.13 0.31
C LEU A 281 6.58 -6.00 -0.48
N VAL A 282 5.80 -5.07 -1.02
CA VAL A 282 6.34 -3.82 -1.56
C VAL A 282 6.58 -2.87 -0.38
N LEU A 283 7.85 -2.64 -0.09
CA LEU A 283 8.30 -1.81 1.01
C LEU A 283 8.62 -0.41 0.53
N ARG A 284 8.07 0.60 1.20
CA ARG A 284 8.46 1.99 1.05
C ARG A 284 9.43 2.39 2.16
N SER A 285 10.47 3.12 1.81
CA SER A 285 11.37 3.81 2.74
C SER A 285 11.58 5.26 2.27
N PHE A 286 12.04 6.13 3.16
CA PHE A 286 12.29 7.53 2.84
C PHE A 286 13.68 7.95 3.32
N GLN A 287 14.49 8.45 2.39
CA GLN A 287 15.89 8.83 2.65
C GLN A 287 16.26 10.03 1.77
N ASN A 288 17.07 10.95 2.27
CA ASN A 288 17.58 12.10 1.49
C ASN A 288 16.46 12.90 0.77
N GLY A 289 15.30 13.05 1.41
CA GLY A 289 14.17 13.80 0.84
C GLY A 289 13.34 13.04 -0.20
N LYS A 290 13.63 11.74 -0.46
CA LYS A 290 12.95 10.95 -1.48
C LYS A 290 12.40 9.63 -0.94
N ALA A 291 11.27 9.20 -1.49
CA ALA A 291 10.67 7.89 -1.27
C ALA A 291 11.26 6.84 -2.23
N PHE A 292 11.55 5.66 -1.71
CA PHE A 292 12.12 4.52 -2.44
C PHE A 292 11.29 3.28 -2.19
N TRP A 293 11.21 2.40 -3.19
CA TRP A 293 10.45 1.17 -3.12
C TRP A 293 11.31 -0.04 -3.44
N ARG A 294 11.18 -1.09 -2.63
CA ARG A 294 11.84 -2.39 -2.84
C ARG A 294 10.82 -3.50 -2.65
N LEU A 295 11.03 -4.63 -3.30
CA LEU A 295 10.27 -5.85 -3.07
C LEU A 295 11.01 -6.72 -2.06
N ALA A 296 10.36 -7.04 -0.94
CA ALA A 296 10.78 -8.08 -0.03
C ALA A 296 10.09 -9.39 -0.43
N ARG A 297 10.85 -10.36 -0.92
CA ARG A 297 10.36 -11.69 -1.28
C ARG A 297 10.67 -12.68 -0.17
N LEU A 298 9.68 -13.47 0.24
CA LEU A 298 9.90 -14.57 1.16
C LEU A 298 10.51 -15.77 0.41
N GLU A 299 11.70 -16.18 0.84
CA GLU A 299 12.40 -17.36 0.33
C GLU A 299 11.91 -18.64 1.04
N LYS A 300 12.16 -19.82 0.46
CA LYS A 300 11.72 -21.12 1.01
C LYS A 300 12.24 -21.40 2.44
N ASN A 301 13.38 -20.83 2.80
CA ASN A 301 13.99 -20.93 4.13
C ASN A 301 13.41 -19.91 5.14
N SER A 302 12.29 -19.26 4.82
CA SER A 302 11.66 -18.20 5.63
C SER A 302 12.55 -16.97 5.86
N THR A 303 13.52 -16.72 4.98
CA THR A 303 14.30 -15.48 4.98
C THR A 303 13.76 -14.50 3.94
N TRP A 304 13.99 -13.21 4.17
CA TRP A 304 13.59 -12.17 3.24
C TRP A 304 14.73 -11.81 2.31
N LYS A 305 14.46 -11.84 1.01
CA LYS A 305 15.33 -11.29 -0.02
C LYS A 305 14.80 -9.93 -0.46
N LEU A 306 15.64 -8.90 -0.42
CA LEU A 306 15.29 -7.57 -0.91
C LEU A 306 15.75 -7.40 -2.36
N GLU A 307 14.84 -6.91 -3.19
CA GLU A 307 15.05 -6.66 -4.62
C GLU A 307 14.66 -5.20 -4.92
N ASP A 308 15.48 -4.51 -5.69
CA ASP A 308 15.12 -3.17 -6.16
C ASP A 308 14.04 -3.28 -7.24
N LEU A 309 13.03 -2.43 -7.14
CA LEU A 309 12.01 -2.27 -8.17
C LEU A 309 12.51 -1.22 -9.18
N PRO A 310 12.22 -1.36 -10.49
CA PRO A 310 12.60 -0.38 -11.52
C PRO A 310 11.70 0.86 -11.46
N LEU A 311 11.65 1.49 -10.29
CA LEU A 311 10.90 2.69 -9.98
C LEU A 311 11.88 3.82 -9.67
N GLU A 312 11.74 4.94 -10.36
CA GLU A 312 12.45 6.16 -9.97
C GLU A 312 12.05 6.56 -8.54
N PRO A 313 12.98 7.08 -7.73
CA PRO A 313 12.64 7.63 -6.42
C PRO A 313 11.60 8.75 -6.54
N GLY A 314 10.62 8.77 -5.64
CA GLY A 314 9.54 9.76 -5.65
C GLY A 314 9.74 10.87 -4.62
N PRO A 315 8.99 11.97 -4.74
CA PRO A 315 8.89 12.97 -3.67
C PRO A 315 8.23 12.41 -2.38
N PRO A 316 8.26 13.17 -1.27
CA PRO A 316 7.88 12.69 0.06
C PRO A 316 6.44 12.20 0.21
N PHE A 317 5.53 12.65 -0.66
CA PHE A 317 4.11 12.33 -0.62
C PHE A 317 3.73 11.17 -1.56
N SER A 318 4.72 10.61 -2.26
CA SER A 318 4.50 9.51 -3.20
C SER A 318 4.33 8.18 -2.49
N PHE A 319 3.49 7.32 -3.08
CA PHE A 319 3.22 5.95 -2.63
C PHE A 319 2.94 5.03 -3.82
N VAL A 320 2.99 3.73 -3.57
CA VAL A 320 2.77 2.67 -4.56
C VAL A 320 1.70 1.70 -4.05
N ASN A 321 0.70 1.42 -4.86
CA ASN A 321 -0.15 0.24 -4.68
C ASN A 321 0.33 -0.86 -5.64
N GLY A 322 -0.01 -2.11 -5.38
CA GLY A 322 0.40 -3.21 -6.24
C GLY A 322 -0.52 -4.40 -6.23
N ASP A 323 -0.38 -5.21 -7.27
CA ASP A 323 -1.08 -6.47 -7.44
C ASP A 323 -0.18 -7.50 -8.15
N SER A 324 -0.50 -8.79 -8.09
CA SER A 324 0.23 -9.81 -8.84
C SER A 324 -0.70 -10.85 -9.47
N TYR A 325 -0.23 -11.41 -10.59
CA TYR A 325 -0.89 -12.52 -11.29
C TYR A 325 0.15 -13.40 -11.98
N GLY A 326 0.27 -14.65 -11.55
CA GLY A 326 1.30 -15.55 -12.04
C GLY A 326 2.70 -14.96 -11.83
N LYS A 327 3.40 -14.68 -12.94
CA LYS A 327 4.75 -14.07 -12.95
C LYS A 327 4.74 -12.54 -13.11
N ARG A 328 3.56 -11.92 -13.15
CA ARG A 328 3.42 -10.47 -13.35
C ARG A 328 3.17 -9.75 -12.03
N LEU A 329 3.79 -8.58 -11.90
CA LEU A 329 3.62 -7.64 -10.79
C LEU A 329 3.16 -6.30 -11.38
N LEU A 330 2.01 -5.82 -10.94
CA LEU A 330 1.52 -4.48 -11.22
C LEU A 330 1.92 -3.55 -10.09
N LEU A 331 2.40 -2.37 -10.44
CA LEU A 331 2.68 -1.26 -9.53
C LEU A 331 1.94 -0.02 -10.05
N ILE A 332 1.19 0.63 -9.17
CA ILE A 332 0.55 1.93 -9.41
C ILE A 332 1.22 2.95 -8.51
N LYS A 333 2.06 3.79 -9.10
CA LYS A 333 2.83 4.79 -8.38
C LYS A 333 2.12 6.15 -8.49
N TRP A 334 1.74 6.69 -7.36
CA TRP A 334 1.22 8.05 -7.22
C TRP A 334 2.39 8.99 -6.93
N ILE A 335 2.56 10.01 -7.77
CA ILE A 335 3.63 10.99 -7.63
C ILE A 335 3.03 12.32 -7.17
N ASN A 336 3.36 12.68 -5.93
CA ASN A 336 2.88 13.89 -5.26
C ASN A 336 4.06 14.67 -4.68
N ASP A 337 4.11 15.97 -4.96
CA ASP A 337 5.09 16.89 -4.36
C ASP A 337 4.57 17.50 -3.05
N ASP A 338 3.26 17.50 -2.84
CA ASP A 338 2.58 18.05 -1.68
C ASP A 338 1.47 17.11 -1.14
N GLU A 339 0.72 17.57 -0.14
CA GLU A 339 -0.39 16.83 0.47
C GLU A 339 -1.66 16.75 -0.40
N GLY A 340 -1.62 17.37 -1.58
CA GLY A 340 -2.73 17.44 -2.51
C GLY A 340 -2.83 16.21 -3.40
N GLU A 341 -3.43 16.42 -4.56
CA GLU A 341 -3.66 15.37 -5.55
C GLU A 341 -2.35 15.03 -6.28
N PRO A 342 -2.18 13.76 -6.73
CA PRO A 342 -1.06 13.43 -7.61
C PRO A 342 -1.08 14.32 -8.84
N HIS A 343 0.10 14.84 -9.19
CA HIS A 343 0.26 15.49 -10.49
C HIS A 343 0.52 14.44 -11.58
N LEU A 344 0.96 13.23 -11.21
CA LEU A 344 1.18 12.11 -12.13
C LEU A 344 0.88 10.78 -11.44
N VAL A 345 0.21 9.88 -12.16
CA VAL A 345 0.13 8.46 -11.78
C VAL A 345 0.78 7.62 -12.87
N GLU A 346 1.69 6.72 -12.47
CA GLU A 346 2.31 5.72 -13.35
C GLU A 346 1.75 4.33 -13.04
N MET A 347 1.36 3.58 -14.08
CA MET A 347 1.10 2.15 -13.97
C MET A 347 2.22 1.40 -14.66
N ILE A 348 2.80 0.43 -13.96
CA ILE A 348 3.95 -0.34 -14.40
C ILE A 348 3.65 -1.81 -14.18
N VAL A 349 3.69 -2.60 -15.26
CA VAL A 349 3.61 -4.06 -15.18
C VAL A 349 5.00 -4.62 -15.43
N LEU A 350 5.47 -5.36 -14.44
CA LEU A 350 6.71 -6.09 -14.43
C LEU A 350 6.45 -7.57 -14.65
N GLU A 351 7.38 -8.26 -15.28
CA GLU A 351 7.39 -9.70 -15.42
C GLU A 351 8.69 -10.26 -14.84
N GLU A 352 8.54 -11.30 -14.02
CA GLU A 352 9.65 -12.01 -13.40
C GLU A 352 10.48 -12.73 -14.47
N ILE A 353 11.77 -12.43 -14.50
CA ILE A 353 12.73 -13.11 -15.38
C ILE A 353 13.08 -14.47 -14.74
N PRO A 354 12.96 -15.59 -15.48
CA PRO A 354 13.20 -16.94 -14.96
C PRO A 354 14.58 -17.18 -14.36
#